data_AF-A0A452YWG8-F1
#
_entry.id   AF-A0A452YWG8-F1
#
_cell.length_a   1.000
_cell.length_b   1.000
_cell.length_c   1.000
_cell.angle_alpha   90.00
_cell.angle_beta   90.00
_cell.angle_gamma   90.00
#
_symmetry.space_group_name_H-M   'P 1'
#
loop_
_entity.id
_entity.type
_entity.pdbx_description
1 polymer ?
#
loop_
_entity_poly.entity_id
_entity_poly.type
_entity_poly.pdbx_seq_one_letter_code
_entity_poly.pdbx_strand_id
1 'polypeptide(L)'
;MLKYTGDEVQPPVRTSINFKDDPYSGGDCVTVQGSLRQNAIFSEQLFNGGLSMEDGYVHLFYSVNAEANSDLGLSLDFSSRNKENTSILIAEDIVTFSRKKQHRLYSSYVQSDKVEPHAPDNQNWVIYRATVQSSASYTLIGINIVCTLKTSGKINSEADEDESSEEDANRSWPYHASLGHISIRNMDENTQFPSAESWVTEGKYISWSNNSNTSKLLSLKISWKLNTSHQASFMKYNIYVEKLIADSSAKASRSFLGVATVEAFYVSDLQVPDEVTSLKF
;
A
#
# COMPACT_ATOMS: atom_id res chain seq x y z
N MET A 1 -5.84 -10.10 -14.60
CA MET A 1 -5.31 -10.37 -15.96
C MET A 1 -4.89 -9.04 -16.54
N LEU A 2 -3.59 -8.75 -16.56
CA LEU A 2 -3.04 -7.52 -17.14
C LEU A 2 -3.35 -7.54 -18.65
N LYS A 3 -4.11 -6.56 -19.14
CA LYS A 3 -4.46 -6.48 -20.56
C LYS A 3 -3.34 -5.78 -21.30
N TYR A 4 -2.57 -6.56 -22.06
CA TYR A 4 -1.60 -6.06 -23.03
C TYR A 4 -2.33 -5.69 -24.33
N THR A 5 -2.37 -4.40 -24.68
CA THR A 5 -2.74 -3.94 -26.02
C THR A 5 -1.46 -3.67 -26.80
N GLY A 6 -1.12 -4.54 -27.74
CA GLY A 6 0.06 -4.40 -28.59
C GLY A 6 -0.14 -3.36 -29.69
N ASP A 7 0.79 -2.41 -29.79
CA ASP A 7 1.66 -2.16 -30.96
C ASP A 7 2.59 -0.97 -30.69
N GLU A 8 3.36 -1.02 -29.60
CA GLU A 8 4.56 -0.19 -29.42
C GLU A 8 5.71 -1.10 -29.00
N VAL A 9 6.92 -0.82 -29.52
CA VAL A 9 8.18 -1.44 -29.10
C VAL A 9 8.45 -1.00 -27.66
N GLN A 10 7.79 -1.69 -26.71
CA GLN A 10 7.70 -1.41 -25.28
C GLN A 10 7.17 -0.01 -24.92
N PRO A 11 6.11 0.09 -24.10
CA PRO A 11 5.74 1.37 -23.52
C PRO A 11 6.94 1.93 -22.74
N PRO A 12 7.14 3.25 -22.75
CA PRO A 12 8.35 3.86 -22.18
C PRO A 12 8.39 3.73 -20.65
N VAL A 13 7.28 3.31 -20.03
CA VAL A 13 7.13 2.96 -18.61
C VAL A 13 6.57 1.54 -18.50
N ARG A 14 6.95 0.81 -17.45
CA ARG A 14 6.46 -0.54 -17.16
C ARG A 14 5.99 -0.66 -15.72
N THR A 15 4.89 -1.36 -15.53
CA THR A 15 4.38 -1.79 -14.23
C THR A 15 4.84 -3.21 -13.93
N SER A 16 5.35 -3.45 -12.72
CA SER A 16 5.80 -4.77 -12.30
C SER A 16 5.66 -4.95 -10.80
N ILE A 17 5.65 -6.20 -10.34
CA ILE A 17 5.77 -6.52 -8.93
C ILE A 17 7.25 -6.48 -8.55
N ASN A 18 7.60 -5.66 -7.57
CA ASN A 18 8.97 -5.50 -7.09
C ASN A 18 9.15 -6.19 -5.74
N PHE A 19 10.09 -7.13 -5.70
CA PHE A 19 10.48 -7.89 -4.51
C PHE A 19 11.83 -7.42 -3.91
N LYS A 20 12.46 -6.42 -4.53
CA LYS A 20 13.80 -5.93 -4.16
C LYS A 20 13.73 -4.68 -3.29
N ASP A 21 12.79 -3.80 -3.56
CA ASP A 21 12.59 -2.58 -2.78
C ASP A 21 11.90 -2.93 -1.45
N ASP A 22 12.16 -2.12 -0.42
CA ASP A 22 11.50 -2.26 0.88
C ASP A 22 9.98 -2.08 0.71
N PRO A 23 9.18 -3.14 0.87
CA PRO A 23 7.74 -3.06 0.67
C PRO A 23 7.09 -2.30 1.82
N TYR A 24 5.97 -1.63 1.55
CA TYR A 24 5.19 -0.99 2.61
C TYR A 24 4.70 -2.01 3.65
N SER A 25 4.23 -3.16 3.19
CA SER A 25 3.80 -4.28 4.02
C SER A 25 3.91 -5.58 3.24
N GLY A 26 4.33 -6.66 3.89
CA GLY A 26 4.48 -7.96 3.23
C GLY A 26 5.84 -8.11 2.57
N GLY A 27 5.87 -8.69 1.37
CA GLY A 27 7.12 -9.04 0.66
C GLY A 27 7.31 -8.37 -0.69
N ASP A 28 6.37 -7.53 -1.13
CA ASP A 28 6.42 -6.88 -2.43
C ASP A 28 5.64 -5.56 -2.47
N CYS A 29 5.79 -4.83 -3.58
CA CYS A 29 4.97 -3.69 -3.95
C CYS A 29 4.78 -3.62 -5.48
N VAL A 30 3.83 -2.81 -5.93
CA VAL A 30 3.63 -2.53 -7.37
C VAL A 30 4.48 -1.33 -7.75
N THR A 31 5.46 -1.51 -8.64
CA THR A 31 6.35 -0.45 -9.10
C THR A 31 6.09 -0.10 -10.55
N VAL A 32 5.99 1.20 -10.83
CA VAL A 32 5.99 1.77 -12.18
C VAL A 32 7.32 2.48 -12.40
N GLN A 33 8.06 2.06 -13.42
CA GLN A 33 9.38 2.61 -13.71
C GLN A 33 9.67 2.70 -15.21
N GLY A 34 10.52 3.65 -15.59
CA GLY A 34 10.98 3.82 -16.97
C GLY A 34 11.24 5.28 -17.29
N SER A 35 10.85 5.71 -18.48
CA SER A 35 10.93 7.08 -18.95
C SER A 35 9.54 7.60 -19.26
N LEU A 36 9.18 8.77 -18.72
CA LEU A 36 7.90 9.42 -19.01
C LEU A 36 8.16 10.80 -19.60
N ARG A 37 7.34 11.23 -20.57
CA ARG A 37 7.43 12.61 -21.10
C ARG A 37 6.88 13.61 -20.09
N GLN A 38 7.42 14.83 -20.05
CA GLN A 38 7.02 15.87 -19.09
C GLN A 38 5.50 16.12 -19.06
N ASN A 39 4.82 16.02 -20.20
CA ASN A 39 3.38 16.26 -20.31
C ASN A 39 2.52 14.98 -20.46
N ALA A 40 3.09 13.81 -20.21
CA ALA A 40 2.38 12.55 -20.30
C ALA A 40 1.75 12.12 -18.97
N ILE A 41 0.59 11.45 -19.09
CA ILE A 41 -0.02 10.67 -18.04
C ILE A 41 0.03 9.21 -18.48
N PHE A 42 0.58 8.36 -17.62
CA PHE A 42 0.50 6.92 -17.75
C PHE A 42 -0.59 6.40 -16.81
N SER A 43 -1.40 5.44 -17.26
CA SER A 43 -2.44 4.82 -16.44
C SER A 43 -2.53 3.34 -16.75
N GLU A 44 -2.65 2.51 -15.72
CA GLU A 44 -2.83 1.07 -15.87
C GLU A 44 -3.83 0.52 -14.84
N GLN A 45 -4.76 -0.32 -15.31
CA GLN A 45 -5.76 -0.95 -14.44
C GLN A 45 -5.14 -2.06 -13.61
N LEU A 46 -5.11 -1.87 -12.29
CA LEU A 46 -4.63 -2.89 -11.34
C LEU A 46 -5.73 -3.87 -10.95
N PHE A 47 -6.96 -3.36 -10.75
CA PHE A 47 -8.10 -4.16 -10.32
C PHE A 47 -9.28 -3.97 -11.25
N ASN A 48 -9.89 -5.09 -11.64
CA ASN A 48 -11.21 -5.12 -12.23
C ASN A 48 -12.23 -5.29 -11.10
N GLY A 49 -13.07 -4.27 -10.92
CA GLY A 49 -14.01 -4.17 -9.83
C GLY A 49 -15.37 -4.80 -10.13
N GLY A 50 -16.17 -4.93 -9.08
CA GLY A 50 -17.58 -5.29 -9.09
C GLY A 50 -18.22 -4.88 -7.76
N LEU A 51 -17.71 -3.81 -7.16
CA LEU A 51 -18.08 -3.37 -5.83
C LEU A 51 -19.23 -2.38 -5.94
N SER A 52 -20.43 -2.83 -5.54
CA SER A 52 -21.59 -1.96 -5.41
C SER A 52 -21.30 -0.91 -4.35
N MET A 53 -21.50 0.34 -4.71
CA MET A 53 -21.29 1.47 -3.81
C MET A 53 -22.53 1.67 -2.92
N GLU A 54 -22.37 2.35 -1.79
CA GLU A 54 -23.46 2.78 -0.92
C GLU A 54 -23.57 4.31 -0.96
N ASP A 55 -24.73 4.86 -0.59
CA ASP A 55 -24.85 6.32 -0.44
C ASP A 55 -24.04 6.79 0.77
N GLY A 56 -23.25 7.85 0.60
CA GLY A 56 -22.43 8.42 1.68
C GLY A 56 -21.04 8.78 1.22
N TYR A 57 -20.04 8.54 2.07
CA TYR A 57 -18.63 8.77 1.78
C TYR A 57 -17.84 7.49 1.91
N VAL A 58 -16.85 7.33 1.04
CA VAL A 58 -15.83 6.28 1.16
C VAL A 58 -14.47 6.91 1.36
N HIS A 59 -13.68 6.31 2.26
CA HIS A 59 -12.31 6.72 2.50
C HIS A 59 -11.37 5.78 1.76
N LEU A 60 -10.61 6.33 0.84
CA LEU A 60 -9.52 5.65 0.17
C LEU A 60 -8.23 5.93 0.90
N PHE A 61 -7.46 4.89 1.19
CA PHE A 61 -6.09 5.00 1.69
C PHE A 61 -5.16 4.29 0.73
N TYR A 62 -4.01 4.88 0.45
CA TYR A 62 -2.98 4.27 -0.35
C TYR A 62 -1.59 4.71 0.10
N SER A 63 -0.59 3.84 -0.06
CA SER A 63 0.79 4.13 0.32
C SER A 63 1.71 4.22 -0.90
N VAL A 64 2.53 5.26 -0.94
CA VAL A 64 3.38 5.58 -2.08
C VAL A 64 4.82 5.81 -1.64
N ASN A 65 5.77 5.25 -2.40
CA ASN A 65 7.18 5.60 -2.35
C ASN A 65 7.59 6.03 -3.76
N ALA A 66 7.91 7.32 -3.93
CA ALA A 66 8.18 7.90 -5.25
C ALA A 66 9.43 8.77 -5.22
N GLU A 67 10.17 8.77 -6.33
CA GLU A 67 11.27 9.71 -6.51
C GLU A 67 10.77 11.16 -6.53
N ALA A 68 11.68 12.11 -6.25
CA ALA A 68 11.32 13.52 -6.08
C ALA A 68 10.45 14.11 -7.20
N ASN A 69 10.75 13.76 -8.46
CA ASN A 69 10.05 14.24 -9.66
C ASN A 69 8.91 13.34 -10.13
N SER A 70 8.71 12.19 -9.50
CA SER A 70 7.63 11.25 -9.84
C SER A 70 6.41 11.54 -8.98
N ASP A 71 5.24 11.56 -9.61
CA ASP A 71 3.96 11.64 -8.93
C ASP A 71 3.09 10.44 -9.26
N LEU A 72 2.31 9.99 -8.28
CA LEU A 72 1.49 8.79 -8.35
C LEU A 72 0.16 9.05 -7.64
N GLY A 73 -0.91 8.84 -8.37
CA GLY A 73 -2.29 8.83 -7.87
C GLY A 73 -3.01 7.54 -8.26
N LEU A 74 -4.31 7.53 -7.98
CA LEU A 74 -5.22 6.45 -8.34
C LEU A 74 -6.40 7.03 -9.12
N SER A 75 -6.91 6.30 -10.11
CA SER A 75 -8.25 6.58 -10.65
C SER A 75 -9.22 5.48 -10.30
N LEU A 76 -10.41 5.88 -9.88
CA LEU A 76 -11.54 5.00 -9.59
C LEU A 76 -12.54 5.13 -10.74
N ASP A 77 -12.78 4.02 -11.44
CA ASP A 77 -13.75 3.96 -12.53
C ASP A 77 -15.06 3.37 -12.03
N PHE A 78 -16.16 4.06 -12.33
CA PHE A 78 -17.51 3.67 -11.92
C PHE A 78 -18.41 3.50 -13.13
N SER A 79 -19.36 2.58 -13.04
CA SER A 79 -20.48 2.46 -13.98
C SER A 79 -21.78 2.72 -13.25
N SER A 80 -22.66 3.51 -13.85
CA SER A 80 -24.05 3.68 -13.39
C SER A 80 -24.95 2.54 -13.86
N ARG A 81 -26.19 2.46 -13.37
CA ARG A 81 -27.22 1.53 -13.88
C ARG A 81 -27.51 1.70 -15.37
N ASN A 82 -27.35 2.92 -15.89
CA ASN A 82 -27.54 3.23 -17.31
C ASN A 82 -26.30 2.93 -18.17
N LYS A 83 -25.26 2.32 -17.57
CA LYS A 83 -23.95 2.05 -18.20
C LYS A 83 -23.20 3.31 -18.62
N GLU A 84 -23.49 4.42 -17.96
CA GLU A 84 -22.65 5.61 -18.07
C GLU A 84 -21.43 5.43 -17.16
N ASN A 85 -20.24 5.54 -17.76
CA ASN A 85 -19.00 5.41 -17.03
C ASN A 85 -18.52 6.79 -16.57
N THR A 86 -18.02 6.86 -15.35
CA THR A 86 -17.41 8.06 -14.78
C THR A 86 -16.14 7.66 -14.04
N SER A 87 -15.13 8.53 -14.07
CA SER A 87 -13.84 8.26 -13.42
C SER A 87 -13.46 9.42 -12.52
N ILE A 88 -12.93 9.09 -11.34
CA ILE A 88 -12.46 10.05 -10.34
C ILE A 88 -10.95 9.88 -10.19
N LEU A 89 -10.16 10.93 -10.43
CA LEU A 89 -8.74 10.93 -10.14
C LEU A 89 -8.49 11.37 -8.70
N ILE A 90 -7.64 10.63 -8.00
CA ILE A 90 -7.24 10.89 -6.62
C ILE A 90 -5.72 11.01 -6.59
N ALA A 91 -5.21 12.16 -6.15
CA ALA A 91 -3.78 12.44 -6.07
C ALA A 91 -3.49 13.52 -5.02
N GLU A 92 -2.26 13.62 -4.54
CA GLU A 92 -1.84 14.74 -3.70
C GLU A 92 -1.75 16.05 -4.50
N ASP A 93 -1.03 16.04 -5.63
CA ASP A 93 -0.88 17.21 -6.49
C ASP A 93 -1.83 17.15 -7.69
N ILE A 94 -3.11 17.42 -7.43
CA ILE A 94 -4.14 17.49 -8.49
C ILE A 94 -3.80 18.55 -9.56
N VAL A 95 -2.99 19.55 -9.23
CA VAL A 95 -2.62 20.63 -10.16
C VAL A 95 -1.66 20.09 -11.21
N THR A 96 -0.68 19.27 -10.83
CA THR A 96 0.21 18.61 -11.80
C THR A 96 -0.56 17.75 -12.80
N PHE A 97 -1.54 16.95 -12.33
CA PHE A 97 -2.35 16.11 -13.22
C PHE A 97 -3.29 16.94 -14.10
N SER A 98 -3.97 17.93 -13.51
CA SER A 98 -4.93 18.77 -14.22
C SER A 98 -4.30 19.79 -15.16
N ARG A 99 -2.97 20.00 -15.15
CA ARG A 99 -2.26 20.89 -16.08
C ARG A 99 -1.77 20.21 -17.36
N LYS A 100 -1.78 18.88 -17.42
CA LYS A 100 -1.31 18.18 -18.61
C LYS A 100 -2.35 18.29 -19.72
N LYS A 101 -1.92 18.46 -20.99
CA LYS A 101 -2.76 18.67 -22.19
C LYS A 101 -3.95 17.68 -22.34
N GLN A 102 -3.94 16.55 -21.63
CA GLN A 102 -5.03 15.59 -21.46
C GLN A 102 -6.06 15.99 -20.39
N HIS A 103 -6.40 17.28 -20.27
CA HIS A 103 -7.22 17.93 -19.23
C HIS A 103 -8.65 17.37 -19.00
N ARG A 104 -9.07 16.29 -19.68
CA ARG A 104 -10.45 15.76 -19.63
C ARG A 104 -10.54 14.23 -19.52
N LEU A 105 -9.49 13.56 -19.02
CA LEU A 105 -9.55 12.10 -18.82
C LEU A 105 -10.51 11.68 -17.71
N TYR A 106 -10.74 12.55 -16.72
CA TYR A 106 -11.49 12.23 -15.51
C TYR A 106 -12.66 13.19 -15.32
N SER A 107 -13.78 12.67 -14.83
CA SER A 107 -14.99 13.43 -14.55
C SER A 107 -14.83 14.36 -13.36
N SER A 108 -13.99 13.96 -12.38
CA SER A 108 -13.68 14.77 -11.21
C SER A 108 -12.29 14.44 -10.66
N TYR A 109 -11.79 15.36 -9.84
CA TYR A 109 -10.48 15.30 -9.19
C TYR A 109 -10.69 15.47 -7.68
N VAL A 110 -10.06 14.61 -6.89
CA VAL A 110 -10.12 14.62 -5.43
C VAL A 110 -8.69 14.69 -4.91
N GLN A 111 -8.40 15.72 -4.14
CA GLN A 111 -7.10 15.84 -3.48
C GLN A 111 -7.01 14.85 -2.31
N SER A 112 -5.88 14.17 -2.18
CA SER A 112 -5.59 13.31 -1.04
C SER A 112 -4.61 13.96 -0.09
N ASP A 113 -4.87 13.84 1.21
CA ASP A 113 -4.04 14.39 2.28
C ASP A 113 -3.04 13.35 2.78
N LYS A 114 -1.85 13.81 3.18
CA LYS A 114 -0.86 12.97 3.85
C LYS A 114 -1.36 12.60 5.24
N VAL A 115 -1.26 11.32 5.57
CA VAL A 115 -1.56 10.78 6.89
C VAL A 115 -0.24 10.43 7.58
N GLU A 116 -0.10 10.82 8.85
CA GLU A 116 1.07 10.41 9.63
C GLU A 116 1.14 8.87 9.71
N PRO A 117 2.28 8.26 9.36
CA PRO A 117 2.41 6.82 9.41
C PRO A 117 2.25 6.33 10.85
N HIS A 118 1.39 5.31 11.05
CA HIS A 118 1.27 4.63 12.34
C HIS A 118 2.43 3.64 12.61
N ALA A 119 3.37 3.49 11.68
CA ALA A 119 4.49 2.56 11.78
C ALA A 119 5.84 3.31 11.80
N PRO A 120 6.72 3.05 12.80
CA PRO A 120 7.97 3.78 12.98
C PRO A 120 9.07 3.46 11.94
N ASP A 121 8.94 2.41 11.15
CA ASP A 121 10.06 1.84 10.38
C ASP A 121 10.01 2.06 8.85
N ASN A 122 8.92 2.64 8.31
CA ASN A 122 8.75 2.81 6.85
C ASN A 122 9.12 4.23 6.37
N GLN A 123 10.36 4.67 6.61
CA GLN A 123 10.79 6.08 6.47
C GLN A 123 10.58 6.70 5.07
N ASN A 124 10.43 5.89 4.02
CA ASN A 124 10.25 6.37 2.63
C ASN A 124 8.82 6.23 2.09
N TRP A 125 7.89 5.67 2.86
CA TRP A 125 6.51 5.49 2.43
C TRP A 125 5.61 6.59 2.98
N VAL A 126 4.88 7.26 2.08
CA VAL A 126 3.87 8.26 2.43
C VAL A 126 2.49 7.62 2.29
N ILE A 127 1.66 7.74 3.32
CA ILE A 127 0.27 7.30 3.28
C ILE A 127 -0.61 8.49 2.91
N TYR A 128 -1.49 8.29 1.94
CA TYR A 128 -2.46 9.28 1.51
C TYR A 128 -3.87 8.81 1.84
N ARG A 129 -4.72 9.75 2.27
CA ARG A 129 -6.15 9.56 2.50
C ARG A 129 -6.93 10.48 1.57
N ALA A 130 -7.95 9.95 0.91
CA ALA A 130 -8.94 10.73 0.19
C ALA A 130 -10.35 10.35 0.62
N THR A 131 -11.25 11.31 0.60
CA THR A 131 -12.67 11.08 0.88
C THR A 131 -13.45 11.35 -0.40
N VAL A 132 -14.19 10.35 -0.86
CA VAL A 132 -14.93 10.39 -2.13
C VAL A 132 -16.41 10.25 -1.83
N GLN A 133 -17.23 11.13 -2.42
CA GLN A 133 -18.68 10.98 -2.38
C GLN A 133 -19.07 9.71 -3.14
N SER A 134 -19.85 8.87 -2.48
CA SER A 134 -20.33 7.60 -2.98
C SER A 134 -21.84 7.63 -3.16
N SER A 135 -22.34 6.89 -4.15
CA SER A 135 -23.77 6.71 -4.37
C SER A 135 -24.10 5.27 -4.74
N ALA A 136 -25.20 4.78 -4.18
CA ALA A 136 -25.78 3.46 -4.43
C ALA A 136 -26.24 3.23 -5.88
N SER A 137 -26.18 4.27 -6.72
CA SER A 137 -26.45 4.18 -8.16
C SER A 137 -25.23 3.72 -8.99
N TYR A 138 -24.04 3.68 -8.38
CA TYR A 138 -22.77 3.33 -9.03
C TYR A 138 -22.20 2.01 -8.54
N THR A 139 -21.42 1.39 -9.42
CA THR A 139 -20.55 0.24 -9.11
C THR A 139 -19.13 0.61 -9.48
N LEU A 140 -18.18 0.41 -8.56
CA LEU A 140 -16.75 0.53 -8.85
C LEU A 140 -16.31 -0.65 -9.72
N ILE A 141 -15.89 -0.34 -10.93
CA ILE A 141 -15.50 -1.30 -11.97
C ILE A 141 -13.99 -1.31 -12.25
N GLY A 142 -13.25 -0.30 -11.79
CA GLY A 142 -11.82 -0.23 -12.02
C GLY A 142 -11.08 0.56 -10.97
N ILE A 143 -9.90 0.08 -10.59
CA ILE A 143 -8.91 0.84 -9.85
C ILE A 143 -7.64 0.85 -10.68
N ASN A 144 -7.19 2.03 -11.06
CA ASN A 144 -6.02 2.23 -11.90
C ASN A 144 -4.95 2.99 -11.13
N ILE A 145 -3.69 2.64 -11.37
CA ILE A 145 -2.56 3.48 -11.01
C ILE A 145 -2.42 4.59 -12.06
N VAL A 146 -2.18 5.82 -11.62
CA VAL A 146 -2.01 6.97 -12.53
C VAL A 146 -0.70 7.67 -12.19
N CYS A 147 0.16 7.84 -13.19
CA CYS A 147 1.54 8.25 -13.04
C CYS A 147 1.83 9.48 -13.90
N THR A 148 2.52 10.47 -13.34
CA THR A 148 3.00 11.63 -14.10
C THR A 148 4.27 12.21 -13.50
N LEU A 149 4.99 13.03 -14.27
CA LEU A 149 6.11 13.82 -13.75
C LEU A 149 5.59 15.11 -13.13
N LYS A 150 6.11 15.40 -11.93
CA LYS A 150 5.87 16.68 -11.25
C LYS A 150 6.31 17.83 -12.13
N THR A 151 5.55 18.91 -12.05
CA THR A 151 5.90 20.14 -12.77
C THR A 151 6.93 20.90 -11.95
N SER A 152 8.18 20.96 -12.42
CA SER A 152 9.23 21.72 -11.74
C SER A 152 8.99 23.22 -11.91
N GLY A 153 8.49 23.89 -10.86
CA GLY A 153 8.57 25.36 -10.71
C GLY A 153 7.24 26.08 -10.42
N LYS A 154 7.27 27.00 -9.45
CA LYS A 154 6.33 28.12 -9.32
C LYS A 154 6.39 28.93 -10.62
N ILE A 155 5.35 28.85 -11.44
CA ILE A 155 5.09 29.90 -12.42
C ILE A 155 4.27 30.94 -11.66
N ASN A 156 4.86 32.11 -11.46
CA ASN A 156 4.15 33.27 -10.94
C ASN A 156 2.92 33.51 -11.83
N SER A 157 1.83 33.88 -11.19
CA SER A 157 0.57 34.32 -11.79
C SER A 157 0.76 35.19 -13.04
N GLU A 158 -0.10 34.96 -14.03
CA GLU A 158 -0.45 35.92 -15.09
C GLU A 158 0.67 36.29 -16.07
N ALA A 159 1.18 35.32 -16.83
CA ALA A 159 1.75 35.58 -18.15
C ALA A 159 1.65 34.33 -19.04
N ASP A 160 0.85 34.45 -20.10
CA ASP A 160 0.82 33.71 -21.36
C ASP A 160 0.75 32.17 -21.34
N GLU A 161 -0.42 31.66 -21.73
CA GLU A 161 -0.75 30.24 -21.91
C GLU A 161 -0.03 29.53 -23.09
N ASP A 162 1.06 30.07 -23.66
CA ASP A 162 1.58 29.55 -24.94
C ASP A 162 3.10 29.28 -25.06
N GLU A 163 3.93 29.43 -24.02
CA GLU A 163 5.38 29.21 -24.15
C GLU A 163 6.02 28.26 -23.14
N SER A 164 5.46 27.06 -22.94
CA SER A 164 6.35 25.91 -22.72
C SER A 164 6.87 25.50 -24.09
N SER A 165 8.16 25.71 -24.39
CA SER A 165 8.75 25.26 -25.65
C SER A 165 8.36 23.80 -25.94
N GLU A 166 7.95 23.49 -27.17
CA GLU A 166 7.56 22.13 -27.56
C GLU A 166 8.70 21.10 -27.31
N GLU A 167 9.94 21.58 -27.21
CA GLU A 167 11.13 20.81 -26.87
C GLU A 167 11.10 20.24 -25.45
N ASP A 168 10.67 21.01 -24.45
CA ASP A 168 10.56 20.52 -23.06
C ASP A 168 9.35 19.60 -22.86
N ALA A 169 8.26 19.82 -23.63
CA ALA A 169 7.06 18.98 -23.58
C ALA A 169 7.31 17.54 -24.06
N ASN A 170 8.23 17.35 -25.01
CA ASN A 170 8.59 16.03 -25.56
C ASN A 170 9.78 15.37 -24.86
N ARG A 171 10.41 16.05 -23.90
CA ARG A 171 11.53 15.50 -23.14
C ARG A 171 11.07 14.40 -22.21
N SER A 172 11.74 13.25 -22.29
CA SER A 172 11.53 12.12 -21.39
C SER A 172 12.47 12.21 -20.19
N TRP A 173 11.94 11.99 -19.00
CA TRP A 173 12.70 11.90 -17.75
C TRP A 173 12.51 10.53 -17.10
N PRO A 174 13.49 10.07 -16.31
CA PRO A 174 13.31 8.88 -15.47
C PRO A 174 12.07 9.05 -14.59
N TYR A 175 11.26 8.00 -14.53
CA TYR A 175 10.11 7.88 -13.65
C TYR A 175 10.29 6.64 -12.79
N HIS A 176 10.03 6.78 -11.49
CA HIS A 176 10.02 5.67 -10.55
C HIS A 176 9.11 5.97 -9.37
N ALA A 177 8.05 5.18 -9.23
CA ALA A 177 7.15 5.21 -8.08
C ALA A 177 6.59 3.82 -7.79
N SER A 178 6.39 3.55 -6.51
CA SER A 178 5.88 2.30 -5.98
C SER A 178 4.61 2.54 -5.17
N LEU A 179 3.63 1.66 -5.35
CA LEU A 179 2.38 1.60 -4.64
C LEU A 179 2.39 0.37 -3.72
N GLY A 180 2.26 0.59 -2.42
CA GLY A 180 2.42 -0.46 -1.40
C GLY A 180 1.11 -1.04 -0.89
N HIS A 181 0.05 -0.24 -0.82
CA HIS A 181 -1.27 -0.66 -0.35
C HIS A 181 -2.36 0.22 -0.96
N ILE A 182 -3.55 -0.37 -1.10
CA ILE A 182 -4.80 0.35 -1.33
C ILE A 182 -5.85 -0.21 -0.36
N SER A 183 -6.67 0.64 0.25
CA SER A 183 -7.88 0.20 0.94
C SER A 183 -9.00 1.21 0.78
N ILE A 184 -10.21 0.71 0.52
CA ILE A 184 -11.46 1.49 0.50
C ILE A 184 -12.27 1.09 1.73
N ARG A 185 -12.74 2.06 2.51
CA ARG A 185 -13.47 1.84 3.76
C ARG A 185 -14.70 2.75 3.85
N ASN A 186 -15.80 2.22 4.35
CA ASN A 186 -17.04 2.98 4.65
C ASN A 186 -17.08 3.52 6.09
N MET A 187 -16.05 3.27 6.91
CA MET A 187 -16.02 3.65 8.32
C MET A 187 -14.88 4.62 8.62
N ASP A 188 -15.21 5.68 9.37
CA ASP A 188 -14.25 6.57 10.04
C ASP A 188 -13.65 5.92 11.31
N GLU A 189 -14.23 4.83 11.82
CA GLU A 189 -13.82 4.23 13.08
C GLU A 189 -12.61 3.30 12.93
N ASN A 190 -11.58 3.56 13.75
CA ASN A 190 -10.49 2.63 13.97
C ASN A 190 -11.05 1.32 14.54
N THR A 191 -10.72 0.19 13.91
CA THR A 191 -11.00 -1.12 14.49
C THR A 191 -10.39 -1.18 15.90
N GLN A 192 -11.25 -1.28 16.92
CA GLN A 192 -10.78 -1.42 18.29
C GLN A 192 -10.22 -2.83 18.47
N PHE A 193 -8.91 -2.93 18.68
CA PHE A 193 -8.27 -4.21 18.98
C PHE A 193 -8.59 -4.63 20.42
N PRO A 194 -8.96 -5.90 20.66
CA PRO A 194 -9.10 -6.44 22.01
C PRO A 194 -7.80 -6.31 22.80
N SER A 195 -7.92 -6.18 24.12
CA SER A 195 -6.76 -6.18 25.01
C SER A 195 -6.02 -7.52 24.94
N ALA A 196 -4.71 -7.51 25.22
CA ALA A 196 -3.90 -8.74 25.26
C ALA A 196 -4.48 -9.78 26.23
N GLU A 197 -5.04 -9.34 27.37
CA GLU A 197 -5.67 -10.20 28.39
C GLU A 197 -6.94 -10.92 27.89
N SER A 198 -7.54 -10.44 26.80
CA SER A 198 -8.70 -11.08 26.18
C SER A 198 -8.33 -12.32 25.35
N TRP A 199 -7.04 -12.56 25.10
CA TRP A 199 -6.54 -13.67 24.30
C TRP A 199 -5.99 -14.79 25.19
N VAL A 200 -6.42 -16.01 24.91
CA VAL A 200 -5.80 -17.21 25.47
C VAL A 200 -4.82 -17.75 24.43
N THR A 201 -3.53 -17.85 24.79
CA THR A 201 -2.47 -18.35 23.93
C THR A 201 -1.90 -19.66 24.48
N GLU A 202 -1.59 -20.61 23.60
CA GLU A 202 -1.05 -21.91 23.96
C GLU A 202 0.13 -22.28 23.06
N GLY A 203 1.22 -22.80 23.65
CA GLY A 203 2.33 -23.43 22.95
C GLY A 203 2.22 -24.95 23.01
N LYS A 204 2.29 -25.62 21.85
CA LYS A 204 2.23 -27.09 21.71
C LYS A 204 3.36 -27.60 20.81
N TYR A 205 3.68 -28.89 20.94
CA TYR A 205 4.69 -29.57 20.11
C TYR A 205 6.06 -28.87 20.14
N ILE A 206 6.48 -28.43 21.32
CA ILE A 206 7.75 -27.72 21.51
C ILE A 206 8.90 -28.73 21.35
N SER A 207 9.80 -28.43 20.42
CA SER A 207 10.98 -29.23 20.11
C SER A 207 12.21 -28.33 20.07
N TRP A 208 13.30 -28.80 20.68
CA TRP A 208 14.60 -28.14 20.68
C TRP A 208 15.64 -29.04 20.03
N SER A 209 16.46 -28.48 19.15
CA SER A 209 17.61 -29.16 18.57
C SER A 209 18.85 -28.28 18.60
N ASN A 210 20.04 -28.90 18.55
CA ASN A 210 21.30 -28.18 18.49
C ASN A 210 21.54 -27.68 17.04
N ASN A 211 21.98 -26.44 16.89
CA ASN A 211 22.44 -25.91 15.60
C ASN A 211 23.94 -25.60 15.61
N SER A 212 24.40 -24.86 16.62
CA SER A 212 25.81 -24.54 16.80
C SER A 212 26.18 -24.57 18.29
N ASN A 213 27.46 -24.36 18.60
CA ASN A 213 27.93 -24.28 19.99
C ASN A 213 27.36 -23.10 20.78
N THR A 214 26.71 -22.13 20.11
CA THR A 214 26.21 -20.89 20.72
C THR A 214 24.72 -20.66 20.46
N SER A 215 24.01 -21.61 19.86
CA SER A 215 22.59 -21.47 19.53
C SER A 215 21.86 -22.79 19.37
N LYS A 216 20.59 -22.80 19.75
CA LYS A 216 19.65 -23.90 19.53
C LYS A 216 18.57 -23.50 18.52
N LEU A 217 17.88 -24.50 17.97
CA LEU A 217 16.69 -24.31 17.14
C LEU A 217 15.47 -24.68 17.95
N LEU A 218 14.45 -23.85 17.86
CA LEU A 218 13.15 -24.06 18.46
C LEU A 218 12.10 -24.23 17.37
N SER A 219 11.38 -25.34 17.45
CA SER A 219 10.18 -25.56 16.64
C SER A 219 8.98 -25.74 17.56
N LEU A 220 7.88 -25.03 17.29
CA LEU A 220 6.65 -25.11 18.09
C LEU A 220 5.42 -24.71 17.28
N LYS A 221 4.26 -25.20 17.73
CA LYS A 221 2.96 -24.67 17.32
C LYS A 221 2.46 -23.69 18.37
N ILE A 222 2.09 -22.50 17.94
CA ILE A 222 1.39 -21.49 18.73
C ILE A 222 -0.08 -21.54 18.31
N SER A 223 -0.99 -21.40 19.25
CA SER A 223 -2.43 -21.28 18.98
C SER A 223 -3.02 -20.20 19.88
N TRP A 224 -4.03 -19.49 19.41
CA TRP A 224 -4.68 -18.44 20.18
C TRP A 224 -6.19 -18.50 20.02
N LYS A 225 -6.91 -17.93 20.98
CA LYS A 225 -8.36 -17.77 20.89
C LYS A 225 -8.79 -16.55 21.67
N LEU A 226 -9.72 -15.78 21.11
CA LEU A 226 -10.34 -14.68 21.82
C LEU A 226 -11.38 -15.24 22.82
N ASN A 227 -11.31 -14.79 24.08
CA ASN A 227 -12.17 -15.28 25.16
C ASN A 227 -13.56 -14.60 25.20
N THR A 228 -13.87 -13.73 24.24
CA THR A 228 -15.13 -12.99 24.21
C THR A 228 -16.21 -13.77 23.47
N SER A 229 -17.46 -13.65 23.94
CA SER A 229 -18.66 -14.19 23.25
C SER A 229 -18.90 -13.57 21.87
N HIS A 230 -18.25 -12.43 21.60
CA HIS A 230 -18.25 -11.76 20.31
C HIS A 230 -16.99 -12.17 19.56
N GLN A 231 -17.17 -12.93 18.49
CA GLN A 231 -16.10 -13.37 17.62
C GLN A 231 -15.72 -12.20 16.71
N ALA A 232 -14.76 -11.38 17.12
CA ALA A 232 -14.13 -10.45 16.19
C ALA A 232 -13.47 -11.28 15.08
N SER A 233 -13.96 -11.14 13.85
CA SER A 233 -13.45 -11.89 12.69
C SER A 233 -12.19 -11.21 12.17
N PHE A 234 -11.08 -11.44 12.84
CA PHE A 234 -9.77 -11.06 12.32
C PHE A 234 -9.39 -12.03 11.20
N MET A 235 -9.15 -11.50 10.01
CA MET A 235 -8.82 -12.32 8.83
C MET A 235 -7.33 -12.66 8.74
N LYS A 236 -6.48 -11.96 9.51
CA LYS A 236 -5.02 -12.02 9.40
C LYS A 236 -4.37 -11.68 10.74
N TYR A 237 -3.38 -12.49 11.12
CA TYR A 237 -2.56 -12.32 12.30
C TYR A 237 -1.09 -12.22 11.88
N ASN A 238 -0.42 -11.13 12.25
CA ASN A 238 1.02 -10.98 12.07
C ASN A 238 1.71 -11.52 13.33
N ILE A 239 2.58 -12.50 13.16
CA ILE A 239 3.26 -13.18 14.25
C ILE A 239 4.66 -12.61 14.36
N TYR A 240 5.05 -12.29 15.59
CA TYR A 240 6.36 -11.76 15.91
C TYR A 240 7.00 -12.55 17.05
N VAL A 241 8.28 -12.33 17.27
CA VAL A 241 8.97 -12.80 18.47
C VAL A 241 9.92 -11.74 18.99
N GLU A 242 9.95 -11.58 20.31
CA GLU A 242 10.92 -10.81 21.06
C GLU A 242 11.83 -11.81 21.80
N LYS A 243 13.14 -11.68 21.58
CA LYS A 243 14.18 -12.46 22.27
C LYS A 243 14.66 -11.64 23.47
N LEU A 244 14.42 -12.14 24.67
CA LEU A 244 14.69 -11.43 25.93
C LEU A 244 15.99 -11.95 26.56
N ILE A 245 16.81 -11.03 27.07
CA ILE A 245 18.09 -11.30 27.73
C ILE A 245 18.01 -10.71 29.14
N ALA A 246 18.43 -11.46 30.16
CA ALA A 246 18.19 -11.14 31.58
C ALA A 246 18.75 -9.77 32.05
N ASP A 247 19.83 -9.28 31.43
CA ASP A 247 20.55 -8.07 31.86
C ASP A 247 20.49 -6.90 30.86
N SER A 248 19.66 -7.01 29.83
CA SER A 248 19.51 -5.94 28.84
C SER A 248 18.41 -4.95 29.25
N SER A 249 18.79 -3.72 29.55
CA SER A 249 17.84 -2.60 29.66
C SER A 249 17.38 -2.10 28.28
N ALA A 250 17.92 -2.64 27.19
CA ALA A 250 17.52 -2.28 25.84
C ALA A 250 16.19 -2.97 25.51
N LYS A 251 15.26 -2.20 24.93
CA LYS A 251 13.98 -2.70 24.44
C LYS A 251 14.26 -3.81 23.42
N ALA A 252 13.85 -5.04 23.72
CA ALA A 252 14.08 -6.18 22.84
C ALA A 252 13.50 -5.90 21.45
N SER A 253 14.31 -6.07 20.41
CA SER A 253 13.86 -5.90 19.03
C SER A 253 12.87 -6.99 18.67
N ARG A 254 11.72 -6.59 18.14
CA ARG A 254 10.69 -7.50 17.67
C ARG A 254 11.03 -7.99 16.27
N SER A 255 11.10 -9.31 16.08
CA SER A 255 11.34 -9.94 14.78
C SER A 255 10.04 -10.47 14.21
N PHE A 256 9.74 -10.15 12.95
CA PHE A 256 8.59 -10.72 12.25
C PHE A 256 8.85 -12.18 11.87
N LEU A 257 7.88 -13.06 12.14
CA LEU A 257 7.96 -14.50 11.83
C LEU A 257 7.08 -14.90 10.65
N GLY A 258 5.94 -14.23 10.48
CA GLY A 258 5.02 -14.56 9.40
C GLY A 258 3.59 -14.15 9.65
N VAL A 259 2.71 -14.69 8.82
CA VAL A 259 1.27 -14.41 8.83
C VAL A 259 0.50 -15.71 9.00
N ALA A 260 -0.57 -15.67 9.79
CA ALA A 260 -1.60 -16.69 9.82
C ALA A 260 -2.97 -16.12 9.44
N THR A 261 -3.77 -16.88 8.70
CA THR A 261 -5.20 -16.61 8.43
C THR A 261 -6.11 -17.51 9.27
N VAL A 262 -5.53 -18.26 10.20
CA VAL A 262 -6.18 -19.14 11.16
C VAL A 262 -5.57 -18.89 12.54
N GLU A 263 -6.22 -19.31 13.61
CA GLU A 263 -5.78 -19.02 14.98
C GLU A 263 -4.67 -19.96 15.49
N ALA A 264 -3.75 -20.33 14.60
CA ALA A 264 -2.55 -21.08 14.91
C ALA A 264 -1.41 -20.77 13.92
N PHE A 265 -0.17 -20.91 14.39
CA PHE A 265 1.03 -20.71 13.59
C PHE A 265 2.11 -21.73 13.99
N TYR A 266 2.80 -22.32 13.01
CA TYR A 266 3.93 -23.19 13.27
C TYR A 266 5.22 -22.43 13.03
N VAL A 267 6.06 -22.37 14.05
CA VAL A 267 7.41 -21.83 13.99
C VAL A 267 8.33 -23.01 13.74
N SER A 268 9.08 -22.98 12.64
CA SER A 268 10.11 -23.99 12.33
C SER A 268 11.48 -23.41 12.56
N ASP A 269 12.32 -24.15 13.28
CA ASP A 269 13.75 -23.95 13.38
C ASP A 269 14.16 -22.51 13.73
N LEU A 270 13.41 -21.88 14.64
CA LEU A 270 13.75 -20.54 15.13
C LEU A 270 15.09 -20.61 15.85
N GLN A 271 16.09 -19.93 15.32
CA GLN A 271 17.40 -19.85 15.96
C GLN A 271 17.33 -18.99 17.22
N VAL A 272 17.72 -19.58 18.35
CA VAL A 272 17.76 -18.95 19.68
C VAL A 272 19.21 -18.99 20.18
N PRO A 273 19.88 -17.83 20.27
CA PRO A 273 21.19 -17.71 20.91
C PRO A 273 21.15 -18.10 22.39
N ASP A 274 22.23 -18.66 22.93
CA ASP A 274 22.28 -19.14 24.33
C ASP A 274 22.15 -18.03 25.38
N GLU A 275 22.40 -16.78 25.01
CA GLU A 275 22.19 -15.59 25.85
C GLU A 275 20.70 -15.23 26.05
N VAL A 276 19.81 -15.77 25.19
CA VAL A 276 18.36 -15.52 25.28
C VAL A 276 17.79 -16.37 26.41
N THR A 277 17.23 -15.69 27.42
CA THR A 277 16.65 -16.35 28.60
C THR A 277 15.16 -16.63 28.43
N SER A 278 14.47 -15.87 27.58
CA SER A 278 13.05 -16.11 27.28
C SER A 278 12.65 -15.58 25.91
N LEU A 279 11.58 -16.16 25.39
CA LEU A 279 10.94 -15.75 24.14
C LEU A 279 9.53 -15.27 24.43
N LYS A 280 9.14 -14.18 23.78
CA LYS A 280 7.78 -13.66 23.83
C LYS A 280 7.24 -13.56 22.41
N PHE A 281 6.14 -14.25 22.15
CA PHE A 281 5.44 -14.24 20.86
C PHE A 281 4.23 -13.30 20.93
#